data_AF-A0A962YEH7-F1
#
_entry.id   AF-A0A962YEH7-F1
#
_cell.length_a   1.000
_cell.length_b   1.000
_cell.length_c   1.000
_cell.angle_alpha   90.00
_cell.angle_beta   90.00
_cell.angle_gamma   90.00
#
_symmetry.space_group_name_H-M   'P 1'
#
loop_
_entity.id
_entity.type
_entity.pdbx_description
1 polymer ?
#
loop_
_entity_poly.entity_id
_entity_poly.type
_entity_poly.pdbx_seq_one_letter_code
_entity_poly.pdbx_strand_id
1 'polypeptide(L)'
;MTGQNKRVRTKKIAGLHPLLLLLLYLIIALLPLLLAYLQGLPPRPFADELSSALAMVGFAMLLLEFVLSGRFKIVSGRIGMDLTMRFHQLIARSLAVFILVHPFL
;
A
#
# COMPACT_ATOMS: atom_id res chain seq x y z
N MET A 1 16.78 -48.67 -18.71
CA MET A 1 17.19 -47.51 -17.88
C MET A 1 16.14 -46.42 -18.00
N THR A 2 15.09 -46.47 -17.17
CA THR A 2 13.93 -45.58 -17.29
C THR A 2 13.98 -44.54 -16.18
N GLY A 3 14.52 -43.36 -16.50
CA GLY A 3 14.61 -42.23 -15.58
C GLY A 3 13.24 -41.58 -15.37
N GLN A 4 12.59 -41.91 -14.25
CA GLN A 4 11.36 -41.23 -13.85
C GLN A 4 11.65 -39.78 -13.44
N ASN A 5 11.29 -38.84 -14.31
CA ASN A 5 11.38 -37.40 -14.08
C ASN A 5 10.33 -36.99 -13.04
N LYS A 6 10.73 -37.00 -11.76
CA LYS A 6 9.92 -36.49 -10.63
C LYS A 6 9.78 -34.98 -10.79
N ARG A 7 8.69 -34.54 -11.43
CA ARG A 7 8.28 -33.13 -11.44
C ARG A 7 8.13 -32.67 -10.00
N VAL A 8 9.09 -31.88 -9.53
CA VAL A 8 9.00 -31.16 -8.26
C VAL A 8 7.76 -30.27 -8.36
N ARG A 9 6.65 -30.68 -7.74
CA ARG A 9 5.46 -29.83 -7.57
C ARG A 9 5.87 -28.69 -6.65
N THR A 10 6.40 -27.62 -7.21
CA THR A 10 6.57 -26.37 -6.49
C THR A 10 5.18 -25.94 -6.02
N LYS A 11 4.99 -25.87 -4.70
CA LYS A 11 3.75 -25.43 -4.08
C LYS A 11 3.50 -24.02 -4.59
N LYS A 12 2.54 -23.83 -5.51
CA LYS A 12 2.14 -22.50 -5.99
C LYS A 12 1.70 -21.72 -4.75
N ILE A 13 2.47 -20.70 -4.39
CA ILE A 13 2.12 -19.81 -3.29
C ILE A 13 0.86 -19.09 -3.77
N ALA A 14 -0.30 -19.45 -3.23
CA ALA A 14 -1.54 -18.79 -3.55
C ALA A 14 -1.46 -17.39 -2.91
N GLY A 15 -1.25 -16.35 -3.73
CA GLY A 15 -1.25 -14.97 -3.25
C GLY A 15 -2.57 -14.61 -2.55
N LEU A 16 -2.54 -13.55 -1.75
CA LEU A 16 -3.71 -13.05 -1.03
C LEU A 16 -4.83 -12.61 -2.00
N HIS A 17 -6.06 -12.63 -1.50
CA HIS A 17 -7.22 -12.19 -2.29
C HIS A 17 -7.11 -10.67 -2.58
N PRO A 18 -7.42 -10.20 -3.79
CA PRO A 18 -7.22 -8.79 -4.16
C PRO A 18 -8.02 -7.82 -3.29
N LEU A 19 -9.25 -8.20 -2.94
CA LEU A 19 -10.08 -7.41 -2.03
C LEU A 19 -9.45 -7.28 -0.64
N LEU A 20 -8.82 -8.35 -0.14
CA LEU A 20 -8.16 -8.32 1.17
C LEU A 20 -6.93 -7.40 1.12
N LEU A 21 -6.17 -7.44 0.03
CA LEU A 21 -5.03 -6.54 -0.19
C LEU A 21 -5.47 -5.08 -0.25
N LEU A 22 -6.57 -4.78 -0.95
CA LEU A 22 -7.13 -3.43 -1.02
C LEU A 22 -7.59 -2.94 0.36
N LEU A 23 -8.32 -3.76 1.10
CA LEU A 23 -8.79 -3.42 2.45
C LEU A 23 -7.61 -3.19 3.39
N LEU A 24 -6.61 -4.07 3.37
CA LEU A 24 -5.42 -3.93 4.20
C LEU A 24 -4.64 -2.65 3.84
N TYR A 25 -4.50 -2.36 2.55
CA TYR A 25 -3.88 -1.12 2.08
C TYR A 25 -4.59 0.12 2.63
N LEU A 26 -5.92 0.20 2.49
CA LEU A 26 -6.70 1.35 2.97
C LEU A 26 -6.63 1.49 4.49
N ILE A 27 -6.74 0.39 5.22
CA ILE A 27 -6.65 0.39 6.69
C ILE A 27 -5.28 0.91 7.13
N ILE A 28 -4.18 0.39 6.57
CA ILE A 28 -2.83 0.81 6.97
C ILE A 28 -2.55 2.26 6.56
N ALA A 29 -2.97 2.68 5.36
CA ALA A 29 -2.75 4.04 4.89
C ALA A 29 -3.50 5.09 5.73
N LEU A 30 -4.71 4.77 6.21
CA LEU A 30 -5.53 5.66 7.02
C LEU A 30 -5.28 5.53 8.53
N LEU A 31 -4.58 4.48 8.96
CA LEU A 31 -4.29 4.22 10.38
C LEU A 31 -3.69 5.43 11.12
N PRO A 32 -2.65 6.13 10.63
CA PRO A 32 -2.08 7.26 11.37
C PRO A 32 -3.09 8.40 11.53
N LEU A 33 -3.93 8.65 10.52
CA LEU A 33 -4.98 9.66 10.59
C LEU A 33 -6.06 9.28 11.61
N LEU A 34 -6.48 8.02 11.63
CA LEU A 34 -7.42 7.52 12.64
C LEU A 34 -6.84 7.66 14.05
N LEU A 35 -5.58 7.30 14.26
CA LEU A 35 -4.91 7.45 15.55
C LEU A 35 -4.79 8.91 15.97
N ALA A 36 -4.50 9.83 15.05
CA ALA A 36 -4.48 11.26 15.31
C ALA A 36 -5.86 11.78 15.74
N TYR A 37 -6.92 11.37 15.03
CA TYR A 37 -8.29 11.73 15.37
C TYR A 37 -8.71 11.25 16.77
N LEU A 38 -8.33 10.02 17.13
CA LEU A 38 -8.64 9.43 18.43
C LEU A 38 -7.94 10.12 19.61
N GLN A 39 -6.91 10.94 19.38
CA GLN A 39 -6.28 11.72 20.45
C GLN A 39 -7.18 12.85 20.97
N GLY A 40 -8.20 13.28 20.21
CA GLY A 40 -9.13 14.32 20.65
C GLY A 40 -8.46 15.66 20.96
N LEU A 41 -7.37 15.97 20.26
CA LEU A 41 -6.66 17.24 20.41
C LEU A 41 -7.56 18.42 20.02
N PRO A 42 -7.32 19.63 20.57
CA PRO A 42 -8.04 20.82 20.16
C PRO A 42 -7.94 21.04 18.63
N PRO A 43 -9.06 21.40 17.96
CA PRO A 43 -9.06 21.58 16.52
C PRO A 43 -8.19 22.75 16.10
N ARG A 44 -7.41 22.56 15.05
CA ARG A 44 -6.58 23.59 14.41
C ARG A 44 -7.32 24.19 13.20
N PRO A 45 -6.81 25.27 12.58
CA PRO A 45 -7.30 25.72 11.28
C PRO A 45 -7.41 24.55 10.30
N PHE A 46 -8.46 24.53 9.49
CA PHE A 46 -8.74 23.42 8.58
C PHE A 46 -7.58 23.09 7.63
N ALA A 47 -6.84 24.11 7.18
CA ALA A 47 -5.68 23.94 6.31
C ALA A 47 -4.56 23.14 7.00
N ASP A 48 -4.23 23.45 8.26
CA ASP A 48 -3.25 22.72 9.07
C ASP A 48 -3.67 21.26 9.32
N GLU A 49 -4.96 21.02 9.53
CA GLU A 49 -5.52 19.66 9.68
C GLU A 49 -5.39 18.86 8.38
N LEU A 50 -5.73 19.49 7.25
CA LEU A 50 -5.61 18.88 5.93
C LEU A 50 -4.13 18.63 5.56
N SER A 51 -3.24 19.58 5.83
CA SER A 51 -1.80 19.46 5.68
C SER A 51 -1.26 18.25 6.45
N SER A 52 -1.59 18.17 7.75
CA SER A 52 -1.20 17.05 8.62
C SER A 52 -1.75 15.72 8.11
N ALA A 53 -3.01 15.68 7.67
CA ALA A 53 -3.66 14.47 7.18
C ALA A 53 -2.99 13.96 5.89
N LEU A 54 -2.71 14.86 4.93
CA LEU A 54 -1.99 14.51 3.70
C LEU A 54 -0.57 14.00 4.00
N ALA A 55 0.14 14.63 4.93
CA ALA A 55 1.47 14.20 5.34
C ALA A 55 1.46 12.80 5.97
N MET A 56 0.54 12.54 6.90
CA MET A 56 0.41 11.25 7.59
C MET A 56 0.03 10.13 6.63
N VAL A 57 -1.02 10.33 5.83
CA VAL A 57 -1.49 9.32 4.87
C VAL A 57 -0.45 9.12 3.76
N GLY A 58 0.13 10.21 3.25
CA GLY A 58 1.19 10.16 2.25
C GLY A 58 2.41 9.37 2.76
N PHE A 59 2.88 9.64 3.98
CA PHE A 59 4.00 8.90 4.56
C PHE A 59 3.69 7.40 4.71
N ALA A 60 2.50 7.04 5.17
CA ALA A 60 2.09 5.63 5.23
C ALA A 60 2.03 4.97 3.85
N MET A 61 1.49 5.67 2.85
CA MET A 61 1.48 5.22 1.45
C MET A 61 2.90 5.01 0.93
N LEU A 62 3.84 5.92 1.22
CA LEU A 62 5.26 5.81 0.83
C LEU A 62 5.91 4.53 1.37
N LEU A 63 5.61 4.15 2.61
CA LEU A 63 6.09 2.88 3.18
C LEU A 63 5.43 1.67 2.50
N LEU A 64 4.13 1.75 2.20
CA LEU A 64 3.40 0.68 1.50
C LEU A 64 3.89 0.46 0.06
N GLU A 65 4.43 1.48 -0.60
CA GLU A 65 4.99 1.36 -1.95
C GLU A 65 6.11 0.31 -2.05
N PHE A 66 6.90 0.12 -0.98
CA PHE A 66 7.89 -0.96 -0.94
C PHE A 66 7.25 -2.34 -1.03
N VAL A 67 6.14 -2.55 -0.29
CA VAL A 67 5.37 -3.80 -0.29
C VAL A 67 4.72 -4.05 -1.66
N LEU A 68 4.31 -2.97 -2.33
CA LEU A 68 3.69 -3.00 -3.65
C LEU A 68 4.68 -3.04 -4.82
N SER A 69 6.00 -3.13 -4.59
CA SER A 69 7.04 -3.19 -5.63
C SER A 69 7.01 -4.43 -6.53
N GLY A 70 5.99 -5.29 -6.42
CA GLY A 70 5.86 -6.55 -7.16
C GLY A 70 6.78 -7.68 -6.68
N ARG A 71 7.79 -7.37 -5.85
CA ARG A 71 8.81 -8.31 -5.35
C ARG A 71 8.27 -9.33 -4.34
N PHE A 72 7.14 -9.05 -3.71
CA PHE A 72 6.53 -9.92 -2.71
C PHE A 72 5.51 -10.87 -3.34
N LYS A 73 5.85 -12.16 -3.43
CA LYS A 73 4.97 -13.20 -4.02
C LYS A 73 3.63 -13.37 -3.29
N ILE A 74 3.56 -13.01 -2.00
CA ILE A 74 2.31 -13.02 -1.22
C ILE A 74 1.30 -12.02 -1.79
N VAL A 75 1.80 -10.89 -2.31
CA VAL A 75 1.00 -9.80 -2.90
C VAL A 75 0.75 -10.08 -4.38
N SER A 76 1.81 -10.32 -5.17
CA SER A 76 1.71 -10.44 -6.64
C SER A 76 1.32 -11.84 -7.13
N GLY A 77 1.34 -12.88 -6.29
CA GLY A 77 1.17 -14.27 -6.71
C GLY A 77 -0.23 -14.64 -7.23
N ARG A 78 -1.28 -13.91 -6.82
CA ARG A 78 -2.67 -14.15 -7.27
C ARG A 78 -3.12 -13.17 -8.35
N ILE A 79 -2.74 -11.89 -8.24
CA ILE A 79 -3.18 -10.81 -9.13
C ILE A 79 -2.21 -10.51 -10.28
N GLY A 80 -1.00 -11.07 -10.23
CA GLY A 80 0.03 -10.86 -11.25
C GLY A 80 0.90 -9.63 -10.95
N MET A 81 2.17 -9.74 -11.34
CA MET A 81 3.17 -8.69 -11.12
C MET A 81 2.82 -7.40 -11.89
N ASP A 82 2.33 -7.50 -13.11
CA ASP A 82 2.00 -6.34 -13.94
C ASP A 82 0.90 -5.47 -13.31
N LEU A 83 -0.15 -6.09 -12.77
CA LEU A 83 -1.21 -5.35 -12.10
C LEU A 83 -0.70 -4.70 -10.81
N THR A 84 0.09 -5.43 -10.01
CA THR A 84 0.72 -4.88 -8.82
C THR A 84 1.60 -3.67 -9.16
N MET A 85 2.38 -3.74 -10.24
CA MET A 85 3.24 -2.64 -10.69
C MET A 85 2.45 -1.44 -11.23
N ARG A 86 1.35 -1.66 -11.96
CA ARG A 86 0.46 -0.57 -12.39
C ARG A 86 -0.17 0.13 -11.19
N PHE A 87 -0.57 -0.64 -10.17
CA PHE A 87 -1.10 -0.09 -8.94
C PHE A 87 -0.04 0.74 -8.18
N HIS A 88 1.17 0.21 -8.02
CA HIS A 88 2.32 0.93 -7.47
C HIS A 88 2.55 2.28 -8.19
N GLN A 89 2.62 2.28 -9.53
CA GLN A 89 2.80 3.54 -10.28
C GLN A 89 1.65 4.54 -10.08
N LEU A 90 0.41 4.06 -9.98
CA LEU A 90 -0.75 4.92 -9.75
C LEU A 90 -0.68 5.54 -8.35
N ILE A 91 -0.39 4.73 -7.33
CA ILE A 91 -0.22 5.20 -5.95
C ILE A 91 0.96 6.15 -5.83
N ALA A 92 2.10 5.86 -6.45
CA ALA A 92 3.26 6.74 -6.46
C ALA A 92 2.95 8.14 -7.02
N ARG A 93 2.09 8.24 -8.04
CA ARG A 93 1.64 9.55 -8.57
C ARG A 93 0.75 10.28 -7.56
N SER A 94 -0.22 9.59 -6.97
CA SER A 94 -1.09 10.17 -5.92
C SER A 94 -0.28 10.62 -4.71
N LEU A 95 0.69 9.79 -4.30
CA LEU A 95 1.63 10.08 -3.22
C LEU A 95 2.46 11.34 -3.50
N ALA A 96 2.97 11.48 -4.72
CA ALA A 96 3.70 12.67 -5.12
C ALA A 96 2.85 13.93 -4.95
N VAL A 97 1.56 13.89 -5.33
CA VAL A 97 0.63 15.00 -5.08
C VAL A 97 0.48 15.28 -3.59
N PHE A 98 0.27 14.25 -2.77
CA PHE A 98 0.07 14.43 -1.32
C PHE A 98 1.30 15.08 -0.66
N ILE A 99 2.49 14.55 -0.94
CA ILE A 99 3.74 15.07 -0.39
C ILE A 99 4.05 16.46 -0.91
N LEU A 100 3.79 16.76 -2.19
CA LEU A 100 4.07 18.09 -2.71
C LEU A 100 3.07 19.13 -2.23
N VAL A 101 1.80 18.78 -2.04
CA VAL A 101 0.76 19.74 -1.62
C VAL A 101 0.81 20.02 -0.12
N HIS A 102 1.17 19.05 0.73
CA HIS A 102 1.05 19.23 2.18
C HIS A 102 1.76 20.46 2.78
N PRO A 103 2.96 20.91 2.37
CA PRO A 103 3.62 22.05 3.02
C PRO A 103 3.06 23.40 2.56
N PHE A 104 2.15 23.42 1.59
CA PHE A 104 1.57 24.65 1.02
C PHE A 104 0.10 24.86 1.43
N LEU A 105 -0.46 23.95 2.24
CA LEU A 105 -1.74 24.12 2.90
C LEU A 105 -1.51 24.66 4.31
#